data_AF-A0A2W6V682-F1
#
_entry.id   AF-A0A2W6V682-F1
#
_cell.length_a   1.000
_cell.length_b   1.000
_cell.length_c   1.000
_cell.angle_alpha   90.00
_cell.angle_beta   90.00
_cell.angle_gamma   90.00
#
_symmetry.space_group_name_H-M   'P 1'
#
loop_
_entity.id
_entity.type
_entity.pdbx_description
1 polymer ?
#
loop_
_entity_poly.entity_id
_entity_poly.type
_entity_poly.pdbx_seq_one_letter_code
_entity_poly.pdbx_strand_id
1 'polypeptide(L)' 'AALAGFGLAFVMEDQVRADIDEGRLIPVLEDWCPPFAGYHLYYPSRRQPAAAFSILVDALRYRGP' A
#
# COMPACT_ATOMS: atom_id res chain seq x y z
N ALA A 1 19.20 -2.83 -7.45
CA ALA A 1 19.25 -2.95 -8.92
C ALA A 1 18.71 -1.68 -9.58
N ALA A 2 17.42 -1.33 -9.40
CA ALA A 2 16.83 -0.12 -10.01
C ALA A 2 17.55 1.19 -9.62
N LEU A 3 17.78 1.45 -8.34
CA LEU A 3 18.56 2.62 -7.87
C LEU A 3 20.01 2.65 -8.36
N ALA A 4 20.57 1.49 -8.71
CA ALA A 4 21.92 1.37 -9.24
C ALA A 4 21.95 1.38 -10.79
N GLY A 5 20.81 1.63 -11.45
CA GLY A 5 20.71 1.73 -12.91
C GLY A 5 20.70 0.40 -13.66
N PHE A 6 20.55 -0.73 -12.96
CA PHE A 6 20.64 -2.08 -13.57
C PHE A 6 19.27 -2.69 -13.95
N GLY A 7 18.20 -1.90 -14.03
CA GLY A 7 16.89 -2.38 -14.50
C GLY A 7 15.69 -1.69 -13.86
N LEU A 8 14.53 -2.31 -14.04
CA LEU A 8 13.24 -1.85 -13.50
C LEU A 8 12.87 -2.62 -12.22
N ALA A 9 12.07 -1.99 -11.36
CA ALA A 9 11.49 -2.62 -10.18
C ALA A 9 9.96 -2.44 -10.21
N PHE A 10 9.24 -3.50 -9.85
CA PHE A 10 7.80 -3.47 -9.63
C PHE A 10 7.54 -3.66 -8.14
N VAL A 11 7.30 -2.55 -7.45
CA VAL A 11 7.19 -2.45 -5.99
C VAL A 11 6.07 -1.48 -5.62
N MET A 12 5.67 -1.47 -4.34
CA MET A 12 4.67 -0.52 -3.88
C MET A 12 5.25 0.90 -3.86
N GLU A 13 4.45 1.87 -4.26
CA GLU A 13 4.87 3.27 -4.45
C GLU A 13 5.32 3.93 -3.15
N ASP A 14 4.75 3.53 -2.02
CA ASP A 14 5.12 3.99 -0.68
C ASP A 14 6.57 3.62 -0.31
N GLN A 15 7.09 2.50 -0.84
CA GLN A 15 8.45 2.03 -0.58
C GLN A 15 9.51 2.84 -1.32
N VAL A 16 9.15 3.48 -2.44
CA VAL A 16 10.05 4.22 -3.32
C VAL A 16 9.70 5.70 -3.42
N ARG A 17 8.70 6.16 -2.66
CA ARG A 17 8.21 7.55 -2.68
C ARG A 17 9.34 8.56 -2.53
N ALA A 18 10.21 8.37 -1.53
CA ALA A 18 11.33 9.27 -1.29
C ALA A 18 12.31 9.32 -2.48
N ASP A 19 12.59 8.17 -3.11
CA ASP A 19 13.47 8.10 -4.27
C ASP A 19 12.86 8.78 -5.50
N ILE A 20 11.54 8.71 -5.67
CA ILE A 20 10.81 9.41 -6.74
C ILE A 20 10.81 10.92 -6.49
N ASP A 21 10.48 11.34 -5.28
CA ASP A 21 10.43 12.75 -4.89
C ASP A 21 11.81 13.43 -5.03
N GLU A 22 12.89 12.68 -4.75
CA GLU A 22 14.28 13.13 -4.91
C GLU A 22 14.82 12.93 -6.34
N GLY A 23 14.01 12.43 -7.28
CA GLY A 23 14.35 12.24 -8.69
C GLY A 23 15.36 11.14 -8.97
N ARG A 24 15.66 10.27 -7.98
CA ARG A 24 16.55 9.11 -8.15
C ARG A 24 15.87 7.98 -8.92
N LEU A 25 14.56 7.87 -8.83
CA LEU A 25 13.73 6.96 -9.61
C LEU A 25 12.66 7.75 -10.35
N ILE A 26 12.22 7.19 -11.48
CA ILE A 26 11.09 7.72 -12.24
C ILE A 26 10.03 6.62 -12.38
N PRO A 27 8.73 6.94 -12.25
CA PRO A 27 7.67 6.02 -12.61
C PRO A 27 7.71 5.77 -14.12
N VAL A 28 7.46 4.52 -14.52
CA VAL A 28 7.34 4.13 -15.93
C VAL A 28 6.18 3.16 -16.08
N LEU A 29 5.59 3.10 -17.28
CA LEU A 29 4.46 2.21 -17.59
C LEU A 29 3.24 2.41 -16.68
N GLU A 30 2.96 3.66 -16.29
CA GLU A 30 1.82 4.00 -15.43
C GLU A 30 0.48 3.52 -16.01
N ASP A 31 0.32 3.59 -17.35
CA ASP A 31 -0.86 3.10 -18.07
C ASP A 31 -1.14 1.59 -17.86
N TRP A 32 -0.13 0.84 -17.43
CA TRP A 32 -0.18 -0.61 -17.21
C TRP A 32 -0.25 -0.97 -15.72
N CYS A 33 -0.27 0.01 -14.82
CA CYS A 33 -0.36 -0.19 -13.38
C CYS A 33 -1.78 0.12 -12.88
N PRO A 34 -2.62 -0.91 -12.63
CA PRO A 34 -3.94 -0.66 -12.08
C PRO A 34 -3.85 -0.06 -10.67
N PRO A 35 -4.82 0.77 -10.26
CA PRO A 35 -4.83 1.33 -8.91
C PRO A 35 -4.78 0.24 -7.85
N PHE A 36 -3.96 0.45 -6.82
CA PHE A 36 -3.91 -0.47 -5.68
C PHE A 36 -5.24 -0.42 -4.94
N ALA A 37 -5.91 -1.57 -4.82
CA ALA A 37 -7.22 -1.69 -4.16
C ALA A 37 -7.20 -1.40 -2.64
N GLY A 38 -6.01 -1.15 -2.08
CA GLY A 38 -5.83 -0.85 -0.67
C GLY A 38 -5.63 -2.10 0.20
N TYR A 39 -5.27 -1.85 1.46
CA TYR A 39 -5.09 -2.90 2.45
C TYR A 39 -6.43 -3.39 2.98
N HIS A 40 -6.57 -4.72 3.10
CA HIS A 40 -7.78 -5.36 3.59
C HIS A 40 -7.48 -6.09 4.91
N LEU A 41 -8.29 -5.83 5.94
CA LEU A 41 -8.23 -6.54 7.21
C LEU A 41 -9.16 -7.76 7.13
N TYR A 42 -8.60 -8.97 7.17
CA TYR A 42 -9.36 -10.22 7.16
C TYR A 42 -9.55 -10.78 8.58
N TYR A 43 -10.79 -11.08 8.94
CA TYR A 43 -11.14 -11.72 10.21
C TYR A 43 -12.16 -12.85 10.00
N PRO A 44 -11.78 -14.13 10.15
CA PRO A 44 -12.61 -15.27 9.76
C PRO A 44 -13.75 -15.60 10.75
N SER A 45 -13.76 -15.03 11.96
CA SER A 45 -14.75 -15.37 12.97
C SER A 45 -16.04 -14.57 12.80
N ARG A 46 -17.16 -15.29 12.74
CA ARG A 46 -18.52 -14.74 12.67
C ARG A 46 -19.18 -14.56 14.04
N ARG A 47 -18.54 -15.02 15.13
CA ARG A 47 -19.00 -14.78 16.51
C ARG A 47 -18.76 -13.33 16.87
N GLN A 48 -19.65 -12.75 17.69
CA GLN A 48 -19.61 -11.36 18.12
C GLN A 48 -18.16 -10.92 18.40
N PRO A 49 -17.61 -9.97 17.63
CA PRO A 49 -16.25 -9.51 17.85
C PRO A 49 -16.13 -8.96 19.28
N ALA A 50 -15.05 -9.32 19.97
CA ALA A 50 -14.77 -8.76 21.29
C ALA A 50 -14.74 -7.23 21.20
N ALA A 51 -15.20 -6.52 22.23
CA ALA A 51 -15.27 -5.05 22.21
C ALA A 51 -13.93 -4.39 21.84
N ALA A 52 -12.82 -4.94 22.32
CA ALA A 52 -11.47 -4.49 21.96
C ALA A 52 -11.15 -4.65 20.46
N PHE A 53 -11.64 -5.71 19.81
CA PHE A 53 -11.44 -5.92 18.38
C PHE A 53 -12.24 -4.92 17.54
N SER A 54 -13.47 -4.59 17.95
CA SER A 54 -14.25 -3.55 17.27
C SER A 54 -13.55 -2.20 17.32
N ILE A 55 -12.96 -1.83 18.46
CA ILE A 55 -12.15 -0.59 18.60
C ILE A 55 -10.95 -0.61 17.66
N LEU A 56 -10.24 -1.75 17.57
CA LEU A 56 -9.10 -1.89 16.65
C LEU A 56 -9.52 -1.75 15.19
N VAL A 57 -10.60 -2.43 14.79
CA VAL A 57 -11.15 -2.31 13.43
C VAL A 57 -11.53 -0.87 13.12
N ASP A 58 -12.19 -0.17 14.05
CA ASP A 58 -12.59 1.23 13.85
C ASP A 58 -11.39 2.20 13.83
N ALA A 59 -10.29 1.87 14.51
CA ALA A 59 -9.05 2.64 14.46
C ALA A 59 -8.30 2.44 13.14
N LEU A 60 -8.27 1.20 12.63
CA LEU A 60 -7.56 0.85 11.39
C LEU A 60 -8.40 1.05 10.13
N ARG A 61 -9.73 1.24 10.26
CA ARG A 61 -10.62 1.47 9.13
C ARG A 61 -10.23 2.76 8.42
N TYR A 62 -9.81 2.61 7.18
CA TYR A 62 -9.59 3.74 6.29
C TYR A 62 -10.90 4.50 6.10
N ARG A 63 -10.89 5.78 6.48
CA ARG A 63 -11.94 6.75 6.20
C ARG A 63 -11.33 7.67 5.15
N GLY A 64 -11.66 7.46 3.89
CA GLY A 64 -11.15 8.30 2.81
C GLY A 64 -11.55 9.77 3.01
N PRO A 65 -11.03 10.69 2.17
CA PRO A 65 -11.61 12.02 2.01
C PRO A 65 -13.08 11.95 1.55
#